data_AF-A0A0B4FZ00-F1
#
_entry.id   AF-A0A0B4FZ00-F1
#
_cell.length_a   1.000
_cell.length_b   1.000
_cell.length_c   1.000
_cell.angle_alpha   90.00
_cell.angle_beta   90.00
_cell.angle_gamma   90.00
#
_symmetry.space_group_name_H-M   'P 1'
#
loop_
_entity.id
_entity.type
_entity.pdbx_description
1 polymer ?
#
loop_
_entity_poly.entity_id
_entity_poly.type
_entity_poly.pdbx_seq_one_letter_code
_entity_poly.pdbx_strand_id
1 'polypeptide(L)'
;MTTTGSCACHQIEFQYSGTPKIWDIAGDTGKTNRHFFCSACGSSLYSEPEAMPDKTLVKAGTLDKGAASLGGKIDIELYTKDRVGYVTAMRGAKQEAAFVI
;
A
#
# COMPACT_ATOMS: atom_id res chain seq x y z
N MET A 1 9.94 17.08 9.61
CA MET A 1 10.44 16.77 8.25
C MET A 1 9.23 16.49 7.37
N THR A 2 9.31 16.91 6.12
CA THR A 2 8.34 16.58 5.09
C THR A 2 8.94 15.45 4.28
N THR A 3 8.31 14.28 4.27
CA THR A 3 8.71 13.17 3.39
C THR A 3 7.78 13.13 2.20
N THR A 4 8.37 13.13 1.00
CA THR A 4 7.67 13.01 -0.28
C THR A 4 8.02 11.66 -0.89
N GLY A 5 7.01 10.88 -1.28
CA GLY A 5 7.18 9.62 -2.01
C GLY A 5 6.12 9.45 -3.08
N SER A 6 6.26 8.46 -3.95
CA SER A 6 5.28 8.14 -4.99
C SER A 6 4.73 6.73 -4.86
N CYS A 7 3.44 6.52 -5.18
CA CYS A 7 2.85 5.17 -5.25
C CYS A 7 3.64 4.26 -6.20
N ALA A 8 3.41 2.94 -6.14
CA ALA A 8 3.92 2.00 -7.13
C ALA A 8 3.65 2.41 -8.60
N CYS A 9 2.56 3.15 -8.82
CA CYS A 9 2.15 3.74 -10.10
C CYS A 9 2.94 4.99 -10.53
N HIS A 10 3.74 5.60 -9.66
CA HIS A 10 4.38 6.91 -9.80
C HIS A 10 3.41 8.08 -10.09
N GLN A 11 2.10 7.86 -10.01
CA GLN A 11 1.07 8.85 -10.31
C GLN A 11 0.56 9.60 -9.07
N ILE A 12 0.89 9.14 -7.86
CA ILE A 12 0.39 9.70 -6.60
C ILE A 12 1.61 10.11 -5.78
N GLU A 13 1.81 11.41 -5.64
CA GLU A 13 2.74 11.99 -4.67
C GLU A 13 2.03 12.10 -3.32
N PHE A 14 2.69 11.71 -2.23
CA PHE A 14 2.16 11.88 -0.88
C PHE A 14 3.15 12.65 -0.01
N GLN A 15 2.58 13.40 0.94
CA GLN A 15 3.31 14.15 1.94
C GLN A 15 2.76 13.78 3.32
N TYR A 16 3.63 13.60 4.31
CA TYR A 16 3.21 13.57 5.71
C TYR A 16 4.14 14.41 6.57
N SER A 17 3.63 14.82 7.74
CA SER A 17 4.36 15.57 8.75
C SER A 17 4.60 14.70 9.99
N GLY A 18 5.71 14.95 10.68
CA GLY A 18 6.12 14.21 11.88
C GLY A 18 7.14 13.12 11.60
N THR A 19 7.38 12.27 12.60
CA THR A 19 8.30 11.13 12.52
C THR A 19 7.49 9.85 12.68
N PRO A 20 7.48 8.96 11.68
CA PRO A 20 6.71 7.73 11.75
C PRO A 20 7.38 6.74 12.70
N LYS A 21 6.58 5.85 13.30
CA LYS A 21 7.10 4.61 13.87
C LYS A 21 7.32 3.59 12.76
N ILE A 22 8.36 2.78 12.91
CA ILE A 22 8.78 1.80 11.91
C ILE A 22 8.63 0.39 12.50
N TRP A 23 8.14 -0.54 11.69
CA TRP A 23 8.10 -1.96 12.03
C TRP A 23 8.44 -2.80 10.80
N ASP A 24 9.41 -3.70 10.96
CA ASP A 24 9.85 -4.61 9.91
C ASP A 24 9.17 -5.96 10.10
N ILE A 25 8.59 -6.51 9.03
CA ILE A 25 7.98 -7.85 9.02
C ILE A 25 8.42 -8.61 7.78
N ALA A 26 8.61 -9.93 7.88
CA ALA A 26 8.83 -10.76 6.71
C ALA A 26 7.55 -10.87 5.88
N GLY A 27 7.63 -10.58 4.58
CA GLY A 27 6.55 -10.87 3.63
C GLY A 27 6.56 -12.32 3.16
N ASP A 28 5.59 -12.69 2.32
CA ASP A 28 5.45 -14.04 1.75
C ASP A 28 6.68 -14.51 0.95
N THR A 29 7.53 -13.58 0.51
CA THR A 29 8.77 -13.88 -0.21
C THR A 29 9.96 -14.11 0.72
N GLY A 30 9.76 -14.04 2.03
CA GLY A 30 10.80 -14.08 3.06
C GLY A 30 11.63 -12.79 3.19
N LYS A 31 11.46 -11.84 2.26
CA LYS A 31 12.11 -10.52 2.30
C LYS A 31 11.40 -9.57 3.25
N THR A 32 12.11 -8.56 3.76
CA THR A 32 11.54 -7.58 4.69
C THR A 32 10.54 -6.67 3.97
N ASN A 33 9.40 -6.44 4.60
CA ASN A 33 8.47 -5.37 4.29
C ASN A 33 8.49 -4.37 5.44
N ARG A 34 9.08 -3.20 5.20
CA ARG A 34 9.17 -2.15 6.22
C ARG A 34 7.90 -1.32 6.22
N HIS A 35 7.20 -1.27 7.35
CA HIS A 35 5.99 -0.50 7.53
C HIS A 35 6.22 0.79 8.29
N PHE A 36 5.56 1.86 7.87
CA PHE A 36 5.62 3.18 8.49
C PHE A 36 4.23 3.60 9.01
N PHE A 37 4.17 4.00 10.27
CA PHE A 37 2.92 4.34 10.98
C PHE A 37 2.97 5.74 11.57
N CYS A 38 1.81 6.39 11.65
CA CYS A 38 1.67 7.63 12.41
C CYS A 38 1.97 7.36 13.90
N SER A 39 2.93 8.08 14.47
CA SER A 39 3.33 7.90 15.87
C SER A 39 2.28 8.37 16.88
N ALA A 40 1.35 9.23 16.47
CA ALA A 40 0.31 9.78 17.33
C ALA A 40 -0.96 8.91 17.40
N CYS A 41 -1.42 8.36 16.28
CA CYS A 41 -2.69 7.60 16.22
C CYS A 41 -2.54 6.13 15.77
N GLY A 42 -1.36 5.71 15.33
CA GLY A 42 -1.09 4.33 14.92
C GLY A 42 -1.54 3.96 13.50
N SER A 43 -2.16 4.88 12.74
CA SER A 43 -2.57 4.61 11.36
C SER A 43 -1.38 4.22 10.47
N SER A 44 -1.56 3.19 9.65
CA SER A 44 -0.56 2.79 8.64
C SER A 44 -0.53 3.80 7.50
N LEU A 45 0.65 4.30 7.15
CA LEU A 45 0.83 5.33 6.13
C LEU A 45 1.31 4.72 4.80
N TYR A 46 2.45 4.05 4.84
CA TYR A 46 3.04 3.40 3.68
C TYR A 46 3.96 2.25 4.08
N SER A 47 4.42 1.46 3.11
CA SER A 47 5.47 0.47 3.30
C SER A 47 6.44 0.42 2.12
N GLU A 48 7.66 -0.03 2.41
CA GLU A 48 8.77 -0.18 1.47
C GLU A 48 9.25 -1.63 1.54
N PRO A 49 8.75 -2.50 0.64
CA PRO A 49 9.17 -3.90 0.63
C PRO A 49 10.48 -4.07 -0.13
N GLU A 50 11.44 -4.78 0.46
CA GLU A 50 12.70 -5.19 -0.20
C GLU A 50 12.45 -6.04 -1.46
N ALA A 51 11.28 -6.66 -1.54
CA ALA A 51 10.78 -7.35 -2.73
C ALA A 51 10.59 -6.44 -3.94
N MET A 52 10.29 -5.15 -3.73
CA MET A 52 10.08 -4.13 -4.76
C MET A 52 10.81 -2.83 -4.34
N PRO A 53 12.15 -2.81 -4.39
CA PRO A 53 12.94 -1.74 -3.78
C PRO A 53 12.69 -0.35 -4.40
N ASP A 54 12.19 -0.32 -5.63
CA ASP A 54 11.82 0.86 -6.41
C ASP A 54 10.32 1.19 -6.33
N LYS A 55 9.60 0.65 -5.32
CA LYS A 55 8.17 0.91 -5.10
C LYS A 55 7.87 1.25 -3.65
N THR A 56 6.97 2.23 -3.46
CA THR A 56 6.34 2.53 -2.17
C THR A 56 4.85 2.18 -2.21
N LEU A 57 4.41 1.39 -1.24
CA LEU A 57 3.02 0.97 -1.07
C LEU A 57 2.31 1.94 -0.13
N VAL A 58 1.55 2.88 -0.69
CA VAL A 58 0.82 3.90 0.08
C VAL A 58 -0.58 3.38 0.44
N LYS A 59 -1.03 3.63 1.67
CA LYS A 59 -2.38 3.25 2.11
C LYS A 59 -3.40 4.27 1.61
N ALA A 60 -4.17 3.89 0.59
CA ALA A 60 -5.11 4.81 -0.09
C ALA A 60 -6.08 5.53 0.87
N GLY A 61 -6.53 4.86 1.93
CA GLY A 61 -7.45 5.44 2.92
C GLY A 61 -6.89 6.61 3.74
N THR A 62 -5.57 6.85 3.70
CA THR A 62 -4.94 8.01 4.36
C THR A 62 -4.70 9.18 3.42
N LEU A 63 -5.18 9.13 2.17
CA LEU A 63 -4.99 10.18 1.19
C LEU A 63 -6.14 11.20 1.22
N ASP A 64 -5.78 12.49 1.22
CA ASP A 64 -6.73 13.59 1.23
C ASP A 64 -7.34 13.88 -0.16
N LYS A 65 -8.28 14.84 -0.20
CA LYS A 65 -8.83 15.42 -1.45
C LYS A 65 -9.45 14.39 -2.40
N GLY A 66 -9.98 13.29 -1.86
CA GLY A 66 -10.63 12.23 -2.63
C GLY A 66 -9.69 11.28 -3.35
N ALA A 67 -8.37 11.39 -3.16
CA ALA A 67 -7.38 10.52 -3.80
C ALA A 67 -7.50 9.05 -3.36
N ALA A 68 -8.15 8.78 -2.22
CA ALA A 68 -8.52 7.43 -1.80
C ALA A 68 -9.37 6.66 -2.83
N SER A 69 -10.05 7.37 -3.76
CA SER A 69 -10.81 6.75 -4.85
C SER A 69 -9.95 6.12 -5.94
N LEU A 70 -8.64 6.40 -5.97
CA LEU A 70 -7.68 5.89 -6.97
C LEU A 70 -8.14 6.17 -8.42
N GLY A 71 -8.81 7.30 -8.65
CA GLY A 71 -9.36 7.64 -9.96
C GLY A 71 -10.51 6.74 -10.42
N GLY A 72 -11.15 6.01 -9.50
CA GLY A 72 -12.25 5.10 -9.79
C GLY A 72 -11.82 3.78 -10.45
N LYS A 73 -10.52 3.46 -10.43
CA LYS A 73 -9.96 2.27 -11.08
C LYS A 73 -9.02 1.52 -10.14
N ILE A 74 -9.28 0.23 -9.99
CA ILE A 74 -8.36 -0.72 -9.35
C ILE A 74 -7.72 -1.56 -10.46
N ASP A 75 -6.40 -1.53 -10.55
CA ASP A 75 -5.68 -2.28 -11.59
C ASP A 75 -5.54 -3.76 -11.24
N ILE A 76 -5.27 -4.08 -9.97
CA ILE A 76 -4.98 -5.45 -9.50
C ILE A 76 -5.61 -5.68 -8.13
N GLU A 77 -6.29 -6.81 -7.96
CA GLU A 77 -6.62 -7.40 -6.66
C GLU A 77 -5.60 -8.49 -6.33
N LEU A 78 -4.79 -8.26 -5.29
CA LEU A 78 -3.83 -9.23 -4.78
C LEU A 78 -4.47 -10.09 -3.67
N TYR A 79 -3.99 -11.32 -3.51
CA TYR A 79 -4.46 -12.29 -2.50
C TYR A 79 -5.92 -12.73 -2.67
N THR A 80 -6.37 -12.87 -3.91
CA THR A 80 -7.74 -13.34 -4.21
C THR A 80 -8.05 -14.75 -3.70
N LYS A 81 -7.02 -15.56 -3.40
CA LYS A 81 -7.19 -16.87 -2.74
C LYS A 81 -7.77 -16.75 -1.33
N ASP A 82 -7.53 -15.63 -0.65
CA ASP A 82 -7.96 -15.34 0.72
C ASP A 82 -9.18 -14.41 0.76
N ARG A 83 -9.84 -14.20 -0.40
CA ARG A 83 -11.01 -13.33 -0.51
C ARG A 83 -12.12 -13.81 0.43
N VAL A 84 -12.49 -12.92 1.34
CA VAL A 84 -13.64 -13.11 2.23
C VAL A 84 -14.94 -13.16 1.43
N GLY A 85 -15.87 -14.05 1.80
CA GLY A 85 -17.05 -14.37 0.98
C GLY A 85 -18.04 -13.22 0.73
N TYR A 86 -17.99 -12.15 1.53
CA TYR A 86 -18.83 -10.97 1.33
C TYR A 86 -18.23 -9.94 0.36
N VAL A 87 -17.00 -10.13 -0.10
CA VAL A 87 -16.34 -9.26 -1.09
C VAL A 87 -16.42 -9.92 -2.46
N THR A 88 -17.03 -9.22 -3.42
CA THR A 88 -17.06 -9.66 -4.83
C THR A 88 -15.81 -9.20 -5.58
N ALA A 89 -15.44 -9.92 -6.64
CA ALA A 89 -14.34 -9.50 -7.53
C ALA A 89 -14.58 -8.09 -8.09
N MET A 90 -13.55 -7.26 -8.03
CA MET A 90 -13.59 -5.92 -8.59
C MET A 90 -13.57 -5.99 -10.11
N ARG A 91 -14.64 -5.49 -10.75
CA ARG A 91 -14.79 -5.54 -12.19
C ARG A 91 -13.63 -4.83 -12.90
N GLY A 92 -12.95 -5.56 -13.78
CA GLY A 92 -11.86 -5.02 -14.60
C GLY A 92 -10.49 -5.00 -13.93
N ALA A 93 -10.39 -5.33 -12.64
CA ALA A 93 -9.10 -5.52 -11.98
C ALA A 93 -8.51 -6.89 -12.33
N LYS A 94 -7.20 -6.95 -12.56
CA LYS A 94 -6.46 -8.22 -12.65
C LYS A 94 -6.62 -8.98 -11.33
N GLN A 95 -6.87 -10.28 -11.40
CA GLN A 95 -7.10 -11.12 -10.22
C GLN A 95 -5.85 -11.96 -9.96
N GLU A 96 -5.16 -11.73 -8.86
CA GLU A 96 -3.94 -12.44 -8.49
C GLU A 96 -4.12 -13.22 -7.20
N ALA A 97 -3.80 -14.51 -7.22
CA ALA A 97 -4.01 -15.39 -6.05
C ALA A 97 -3.05 -15.07 -4.90
N ALA A 98 -1.85 -14.59 -5.20
CA ALA A 98 -0.85 -14.19 -4.22
C ALA A 98 0.09 -13.15 -4.84
N PHE A 99 0.95 -12.56 -4.02
CA PHE A 99 2.02 -11.71 -4.51
C PHE A 99 3.14 -12.55 -5.13
N VAL A 100 3.33 -12.44 -6.45
CA VAL A 100 4.39 -13.14 -7.19
C VAL A 100 5.37 -12.09 -7.72
N ILE A 101 6.65 -12.22 -7.37
CA ILE A 101 7.76 -11.39 -7.89
C ILE A 101 8.36 -12.11 -9.09
#